data_AF-A0A0T6B2R6-F1
#
_entry.id   AF-A0A0T6B2R6-F1
#
_cell.length_a   1.000
_cell.length_b   1.000
_cell.length_c   1.000
_cell.angle_alpha   90.00
_cell.angle_beta   90.00
_cell.angle_gamma   90.00
#
_symmetry.space_group_name_H-M   'P 1'
#
loop_
_entity.id
_entity.type
_entity.pdbx_description
1 polymer ?
#
loop_
_entity_poly.entity_id
_entity_poly.type
_entity_poly.pdbx_seq_one_letter_code
_entity_poly.pdbx_strand_id
1 'polypeptide(L)'
;MIATRPAINLRNIIPRVCSRYSTLPQPNETPSESIEEQVETADLKHPDYFNVRNLFTVKDLFDARVHYGHKIGSFDERMTPYIYGNRLGHLIFDLDITAEHLRQALNITAHTAYRDGVILFFLRGAHNSHIVEKTALECGEFAHTRFWRGGIFTNANKQFGEATRLPDLCIFFNTLNNILLQHTAVRDSAKMSIATIGIVDSNCNPNLIT
;
A
#
# COMPACT_ATOMS: atom_id res chain seq x y z
N MET A 1 5.09 1.35 -22.75
CA MET A 1 6.40 0.78 -22.41
C MET A 1 6.31 0.26 -20.98
N ILE A 2 6.04 -1.03 -20.83
CA ILE A 2 5.97 -1.69 -19.52
C ILE A 2 7.36 -2.28 -19.29
N ALA A 3 8.10 -1.77 -18.31
CA ALA A 3 9.42 -2.26 -17.96
C ALA A 3 9.28 -3.52 -17.10
N THR A 4 9.83 -4.64 -17.56
CA THR A 4 9.92 -5.89 -16.80
C THR A 4 11.17 -5.86 -15.91
N ARG A 5 11.01 -6.18 -14.62
CA ARG A 5 12.11 -6.28 -13.63
C ARG A 5 13.01 -7.50 -13.95
N PRO A 6 14.33 -7.41 -13.75
CA PRO A 6 15.21 -8.58 -13.77
C PRO A 6 15.16 -9.32 -12.42
N ALA A 7 15.02 -10.64 -12.45
CA ALA A 7 15.01 -11.49 -11.26
C ALA A 7 16.43 -11.66 -10.69
N ILE A 8 16.62 -11.39 -9.39
CA ILE A 8 17.86 -11.66 -8.66
C ILE A 8 17.76 -13.06 -8.08
N ASN A 9 18.61 -13.98 -8.55
CA ASN A 9 18.60 -15.38 -8.19
C ASN A 9 19.55 -15.65 -7.01
N LEU A 10 19.02 -15.79 -5.79
CA LEU A 10 19.76 -16.14 -4.58
C LEU A 10 19.75 -17.65 -4.28
N ARG A 11 19.97 -18.48 -5.30
CA ARG A 11 20.20 -19.92 -5.10
C ARG A 11 21.67 -20.25 -5.28
N ASN A 12 22.40 -20.34 -4.17
CA ASN A 12 23.49 -21.30 -3.93
C ASN A 12 24.17 -20.98 -2.61
N ILE A 13 24.13 -21.90 -1.63
CA ILE A 13 25.21 -22.32 -0.70
C ILE A 13 24.59 -23.39 0.20
N ILE A 14 24.64 -24.68 -0.18
CA ILE A 14 24.73 -25.82 0.76
C ILE A 14 25.50 -26.96 0.05
N PRO A 15 26.55 -27.56 0.65
CA PRO A 15 27.33 -28.62 0.02
C PRO A 15 26.55 -29.94 0.00
N ARG A 16 26.61 -30.67 -1.13
CA ARG A 16 26.07 -32.02 -1.27
C ARG A 16 26.89 -33.01 -0.46
N VAL A 17 26.38 -33.42 0.70
CA VAL A 17 26.88 -34.62 1.39
C VAL A 17 26.20 -35.84 0.78
N CYS A 18 26.99 -36.71 0.15
CA CYS A 18 26.55 -37.99 -0.40
C CYS A 18 26.30 -38.97 0.75
N SER A 19 25.04 -39.09 1.17
CA SER A 19 24.60 -40.15 2.09
C SER A 19 24.46 -41.45 1.31
N ARG A 20 25.34 -42.41 1.63
CA ARG A 20 25.29 -43.79 1.16
C ARG A 20 23.98 -44.45 1.61
N TYR A 21 23.46 -45.34 0.76
CA TYR A 21 22.27 -46.15 0.97
C TYR A 21 22.24 -46.81 2.37
N SER A 22 21.29 -46.40 3.21
CA SER A 22 20.90 -47.09 4.43
C SER A 22 19.50 -47.68 4.22
N THR A 23 19.33 -48.97 4.54
CA THR A 23 18.07 -49.72 4.41
C THR A 23 17.21 -49.71 5.67
N LEU A 24 17.52 -48.87 6.66
CA LEU A 24 16.66 -48.70 7.81
C LEU A 24 15.43 -47.86 7.43
N PRO A 25 14.20 -48.24 7.83
CA PRO A 25 13.06 -47.36 7.72
C PRO A 25 13.36 -46.12 8.54
N GLN A 26 13.46 -44.97 7.88
CA GLN A 26 13.47 -43.67 8.54
C GLN A 26 12.20 -43.61 9.40
N PRO A 27 12.28 -43.23 10.69
CA PRO A 27 11.08 -43.02 11.49
C PRO A 27 10.21 -42.01 10.73
N ASN A 28 8.89 -42.26 10.68
CA ASN A 28 7.95 -41.33 10.07
C ASN A 28 8.09 -39.98 10.77
N GLU A 29 8.89 -39.09 10.18
CA GLU A 29 8.81 -37.67 10.43
C GLU A 29 7.37 -37.31 10.08
N THR A 30 6.57 -36.96 11.11
CA THR A 30 5.38 -36.14 10.91
C THR A 30 5.76 -35.08 9.88
N PRO A 31 5.00 -34.92 8.77
CA PRO A 31 5.44 -34.08 7.67
C PRO A 31 5.85 -32.75 8.24
N SER A 32 7.14 -32.47 8.19
CA SER A 32 7.70 -31.21 8.62
C SER A 32 6.92 -30.15 7.87
N GLU A 33 6.06 -29.40 8.59
CA GLU A 33 5.47 -28.16 8.06
C GLU A 33 6.59 -27.44 7.34
N SER A 34 6.37 -27.21 6.05
CA SER A 34 7.43 -26.88 5.12
C SER A 34 8.18 -25.65 5.63
N ILE A 35 9.51 -25.62 5.52
CA ILE A 35 10.34 -24.50 6.01
C ILE A 35 9.82 -23.14 5.50
N GLU A 36 9.17 -23.14 4.34
CA GLU A 36 8.50 -21.98 3.73
C GLU A 36 7.30 -21.47 4.57
N GLU A 37 6.43 -22.34 5.08
CA GLU A 37 5.29 -21.96 5.94
C GLU A 37 5.75 -21.38 7.30
N GLN A 38 6.88 -21.85 7.82
CA GLN A 38 7.44 -21.31 9.07
C GLN A 38 8.03 -19.90 8.90
N VAL A 39 8.59 -19.59 7.72
CA VAL A 39 9.10 -18.26 7.39
C VAL A 39 7.95 -17.26 7.16
N GLU A 40 6.89 -17.66 6.47
CA GLU A 40 5.71 -16.81 6.22
C GLU A 40 4.87 -16.50 7.46
N THR A 41 4.97 -17.32 8.51
CA THR A 41 4.24 -17.08 9.77
C THR A 41 5.06 -16.33 10.80
N ALA A 42 6.37 -16.19 10.61
CA ALA A 42 7.26 -15.53 11.56
C ALA A 42 7.13 -14.00 11.52
N ASP A 43 6.97 -13.40 10.32
CA ASP A 43 6.85 -11.95 10.15
C ASP A 43 5.53 -11.41 10.74
N LEU A 44 4.43 -12.15 10.59
CA LEU A 44 3.11 -11.73 11.09
C LEU A 44 2.94 -11.81 12.61
N LYS A 45 3.81 -12.56 13.31
CA LYS A 45 3.76 -12.68 14.79
C LYS A 45 4.23 -11.42 15.50
N HIS A 46 5.12 -10.64 14.86
CA HIS A 46 5.66 -9.43 15.46
C HIS A 46 4.84 -8.21 15.00
N PRO A 47 4.33 -7.37 15.91
CA PRO A 47 3.45 -6.26 15.54
C PRO A 47 4.13 -5.16 14.72
N ASP A 48 5.46 -5.10 14.73
CA ASP A 48 6.26 -4.08 14.05
C ASP A 48 7.57 -4.67 13.51
N TYR A 49 7.43 -5.66 12.61
CA TYR A 49 8.57 -6.45 12.11
C TYR A 49 9.62 -5.60 11.40
N PHE A 50 9.18 -4.58 10.64
CA PHE A 50 10.06 -3.68 9.89
C PHE A 50 10.48 -2.43 10.65
N ASN A 51 10.08 -2.30 11.93
CA ASN A 51 10.41 -1.16 12.78
C ASN A 51 9.95 0.19 12.19
N VAL A 52 8.73 0.20 11.61
CA VAL A 52 8.16 1.35 10.89
C VAL A 52 7.93 2.56 11.80
N ARG A 53 7.81 2.33 13.11
CA ARG A 53 7.64 3.39 14.10
C ARG A 53 8.79 4.39 14.14
N ASN A 54 9.99 3.97 13.76
CA ASN A 54 11.18 4.83 13.79
C ASN A 54 11.33 5.73 12.56
N LEU A 55 10.46 5.57 11.55
CA LEU A 55 10.54 6.34 10.31
C LEU A 55 10.09 7.79 10.46
N PHE A 56 9.20 8.07 11.42
CA PHE A 56 8.68 9.42 11.64
C PHE A 56 8.24 9.63 13.09
N THR A 57 8.26 10.89 13.51
CA THR A 57 7.72 11.34 14.80
C THR A 57 6.50 12.25 14.59
N VAL A 58 5.69 12.43 15.64
CA VAL A 58 4.55 13.38 15.60
C VAL A 58 5.02 14.81 15.32
N LYS A 59 6.22 15.15 15.80
CA LYS A 59 6.85 16.44 15.53
C LYS A 59 7.10 16.63 14.03
N ASP A 60 7.58 15.61 13.33
CA ASP A 60 7.84 15.69 11.90
C ASP A 60 6.54 15.94 11.11
N LEU A 61 5.42 15.30 11.51
CA LEU A 61 4.10 15.54 10.93
C LEU A 61 3.60 16.98 11.19
N PHE A 62 3.88 17.51 12.38
CA PHE A 62 3.56 18.89 12.72
C PHE A 62 4.36 19.89 11.88
N ASP A 63 5.67 19.69 11.78
CA ASP A 63 6.59 20.53 11.00
C ASP A 63 6.26 20.47 9.49
N ALA A 64 5.81 19.30 9.01
CA ALA A 64 5.32 19.09 7.65
C ALA A 64 3.90 19.64 7.39
N ARG A 65 3.25 20.24 8.41
CA ARG A 65 1.92 20.88 8.30
C ARG A 65 0.77 19.92 7.92
N VAL A 66 0.89 18.64 8.29
CA VAL A 66 -0.12 17.61 7.98
C VAL A 66 -1.44 17.84 8.72
N HIS A 67 -1.41 18.56 9.84
CA HIS A 67 -2.57 18.83 10.67
C HIS A 67 -3.58 19.82 10.05
N TYR A 68 -3.25 20.51 8.96
CA TYR A 68 -4.17 21.46 8.32
C TYR A 68 -5.16 20.76 7.37
N GLY A 69 -6.45 20.97 7.61
CA GLY A 69 -7.52 20.61 6.68
C GLY A 69 -8.09 21.81 5.92
N HIS A 70 -9.14 21.55 5.15
CA HIS A 70 -9.92 22.56 4.44
C HIS A 70 -10.77 23.40 5.41
N LYS A 71 -11.49 24.38 4.84
CA LYS A 71 -12.46 25.19 5.57
C LYS A 71 -13.70 24.36 5.92
N ILE A 72 -14.37 24.75 7.01
CA ILE A 72 -15.60 24.09 7.49
C ILE A 72 -16.71 23.97 6.43
N GLY A 73 -16.75 24.88 5.45
CA GLY A 73 -17.77 24.84 4.38
C GLY A 73 -17.59 23.71 3.35
N SER A 74 -16.42 23.07 3.30
CA SER A 74 -16.13 21.94 2.41
C SER A 74 -16.00 20.62 3.16
N PHE A 75 -16.39 20.61 4.44
CA PHE A 75 -16.25 19.47 5.33
C PHE A 75 -17.21 18.32 4.97
N ASP A 76 -16.70 17.09 4.97
CA ASP A 76 -17.52 15.87 4.92
C ASP A 76 -17.71 15.34 6.36
N GLU A 77 -18.96 15.11 6.76
CA GLU A 77 -19.32 14.66 8.11
C GLU A 77 -18.66 13.33 8.51
N ARG A 78 -18.29 12.48 7.53
CA ARG A 78 -17.59 11.21 7.79
C ARG A 78 -16.19 11.41 8.33
N MET A 79 -15.60 12.59 8.14
CA MET A 79 -14.27 12.92 8.63
C MET A 79 -14.28 13.42 10.09
N THR A 80 -15.45 13.61 10.71
CA THR A 80 -15.60 14.05 12.11
C THR A 80 -14.68 13.36 13.11
N PRO A 81 -14.53 12.02 13.14
CA PRO A 81 -13.70 11.36 14.16
C PRO A 81 -12.19 11.64 14.04
N TYR A 82 -11.72 12.14 12.89
CA TYR A 82 -10.30 12.44 12.67
C TYR A 82 -9.96 13.92 12.92
N ILE A 83 -10.97 14.77 13.10
CA ILE A 83 -10.82 16.21 13.31
C ILE A 83 -10.67 16.49 14.80
N TYR A 84 -9.57 17.16 15.15
CA TYR A 84 -9.32 17.65 16.51
C TYR A 84 -10.19 18.87 16.85
N GLY A 85 -10.35 19.80 15.90
CA GLY A 85 -11.16 20.99 16.09
C GLY A 85 -11.09 21.97 14.93
N ASN A 86 -11.55 23.21 15.17
CA ASN A 86 -11.47 24.28 14.20
C ASN A 86 -10.71 25.50 14.76
N ARG A 87 -10.01 26.22 13.89
CA ARG A 87 -9.32 27.46 14.21
C ARG A 87 -9.53 28.46 13.08
N LEU A 88 -10.19 29.58 13.38
CA LEU A 88 -10.48 30.63 12.40
C LEU A 88 -11.19 30.08 11.14
N GLY A 89 -12.04 29.07 11.31
CA GLY A 89 -12.78 28.43 10.22
C GLY A 89 -12.02 27.36 9.43
N HIS A 90 -10.74 27.13 9.73
CA HIS A 90 -9.95 26.01 9.21
C HIS A 90 -10.05 24.80 10.13
N LEU A 91 -10.21 23.61 9.55
CA LEU A 91 -10.22 22.36 10.29
C LEU A 91 -8.80 21.92 10.63
N ILE A 92 -8.63 21.32 11.80
CA ILE A 92 -7.36 20.80 12.30
C ILE A 92 -7.53 19.30 12.56
N PHE A 93 -6.64 18.50 12.02
CA PHE A 93 -6.57 17.05 12.22
C PHE A 93 -5.88 16.68 13.53
N ASP A 94 -6.31 15.56 14.11
CA ASP A 94 -5.62 14.94 15.23
C ASP A 94 -4.41 14.15 14.72
N LEU A 95 -3.21 14.59 15.11
CA LEU A 95 -1.95 13.96 14.69
C LEU A 95 -1.67 12.63 15.38
N ASP A 96 -2.24 12.38 16.57
CA ASP A 96 -2.05 11.11 17.26
C ASP A 96 -2.78 9.99 16.50
N ILE A 97 -4.03 10.27 16.11
CA ILE A 97 -4.83 9.38 15.24
C ILE A 97 -4.14 9.21 13.89
N THR A 98 -3.67 10.31 13.28
CA THR A 98 -2.96 10.26 11.99
C THR A 98 -1.71 9.40 12.06
N ALA A 99 -0.92 9.52 13.13
CA ALA A 99 0.31 8.76 13.33
C ALA A 99 0.03 7.26 13.52
N GLU A 100 -1.05 6.88 14.19
CA GLU A 100 -1.46 5.48 14.32
C GLU A 100 -1.83 4.87 12.96
N HIS A 101 -2.70 5.53 12.20
CA HIS A 101 -3.12 5.07 10.88
C HIS A 101 -1.95 5.00 9.89
N LEU A 102 -1.06 5.99 9.93
CA LEU A 102 0.13 6.01 9.08
C LEU A 102 1.08 4.84 9.39
N ARG A 103 1.26 4.48 10.67
CA ARG A 103 2.06 3.30 11.06
C ARG A 103 1.45 2.01 10.54
N GLN A 104 0.12 1.85 10.66
CA GLN A 104 -0.59 0.68 10.14
C GLN A 104 -0.45 0.58 8.62
N ALA A 105 -0.66 1.69 7.90
CA ALA A 105 -0.50 1.76 6.45
C ALA A 105 0.92 1.38 5.99
N LEU A 106 1.95 1.91 6.66
CA LEU A 106 3.35 1.59 6.36
C LEU A 106 3.66 0.11 6.64
N ASN A 107 3.13 -0.45 7.73
CA ASN A 107 3.33 -1.85 8.06
C ASN A 107 2.71 -2.78 6.99
N ILE A 108 1.47 -2.51 6.58
CA ILE A 108 0.80 -3.26 5.50
C ILE A 108 1.59 -3.14 4.20
N THR A 109 2.01 -1.93 3.84
CA THR A 109 2.80 -1.69 2.62
C THR A 109 4.10 -2.48 2.64
N ALA A 110 4.80 -2.51 3.77
CA ALA A 110 6.04 -3.26 3.93
C ALA A 110 5.83 -4.77 3.83
N HIS A 111 4.78 -5.31 4.46
CA HIS A 111 4.44 -6.75 4.33
C HIS A 111 4.02 -7.13 2.90
N THR A 112 3.32 -6.24 2.19
CA THR A 112 2.96 -6.47 0.76
C THR A 112 4.21 -6.49 -0.11
N ALA A 113 5.13 -5.55 0.09
CA ALA A 113 6.40 -5.51 -0.63
C ALA A 113 7.27 -6.75 -0.31
N TYR A 114 7.29 -7.20 0.96
CA TYR A 114 8.01 -8.40 1.38
C TYR A 114 7.49 -9.69 0.71
N ARG A 115 6.20 -9.72 0.36
CA ARG A 115 5.53 -10.85 -0.31
C ARG A 115 5.53 -10.76 -1.85
N ASP A 116 6.39 -9.91 -2.43
CA ASP A 116 6.42 -9.66 -3.87
C ASP A 116 5.05 -9.24 -4.46
N GLY A 117 4.28 -8.49 -3.64
CA GLY A 117 3.02 -7.89 -4.02
C GLY A 117 3.21 -6.71 -4.97
N VAL A 118 2.31 -6.55 -5.94
CA VAL A 118 2.38 -5.42 -6.90
C VAL A 118 1.72 -4.20 -6.27
N ILE A 119 2.50 -3.12 -6.10
CA ILE A 119 2.01 -1.86 -5.53
C ILE A 119 1.80 -0.83 -6.64
N LEU A 120 0.64 -0.18 -6.63
CA LEU A 120 0.30 0.87 -7.59
C LEU A 120 0.01 2.20 -6.89
N PHE A 121 0.81 3.22 -7.21
CA PHE A 121 0.62 4.57 -6.73
C PHE A 121 -0.38 5.35 -7.59
N PHE A 122 -1.33 5.99 -6.93
CA PHE A 122 -2.36 6.81 -7.54
C PHE A 122 -2.23 8.26 -7.09
N LEU A 123 -2.20 9.15 -8.06
CA LEU A 123 -2.28 10.59 -7.81
C LEU A 123 -2.96 11.29 -8.96
N ARG A 124 -4.08 11.98 -8.70
CA ARG A 124 -4.60 12.94 -9.67
C ARG A 124 -4.18 14.35 -9.28
N GLY A 125 -3.15 14.86 -9.94
CA GLY A 125 -2.69 16.25 -9.77
C GLY A 125 -1.52 16.57 -10.68
N ALA A 126 -1.57 17.71 -11.37
CA ALA A 126 -0.52 18.09 -12.33
C ALA A 126 0.83 18.35 -11.64
N HIS A 127 0.81 19.12 -10.55
CA HIS A 127 2.01 19.57 -9.84
C HIS A 127 2.87 18.44 -9.29
N ASN A 128 2.25 17.45 -8.63
CA ASN A 128 2.97 16.39 -7.92
C ASN A 128 3.14 15.11 -8.77
N SER A 129 2.61 15.07 -10.00
CA SER A 129 2.64 13.88 -10.85
C SER A 129 4.06 13.37 -11.12
N HIS A 130 4.97 14.28 -11.42
CA HIS A 130 6.36 13.93 -11.72
C HIS A 130 7.08 13.34 -10.50
N ILE A 131 6.81 13.88 -9.32
CA ILE A 131 7.42 13.41 -8.06
C ILE A 131 6.98 11.98 -7.79
N VAL A 132 5.67 11.70 -7.88
CA VAL A 132 5.13 10.35 -7.64
C VAL A 132 5.63 9.34 -8.68
N GLU A 133 5.70 9.73 -9.95
CA GLU A 133 6.26 8.87 -11.01
C GLU A 133 7.73 8.54 -10.76
N LYS A 134 8.52 9.53 -10.33
CA LYS A 134 9.93 9.36 -10.00
C LYS A 134 10.11 8.44 -8.78
N THR A 135 9.36 8.67 -7.71
CA THR A 135 9.42 7.82 -6.50
C THR A 135 9.02 6.38 -6.81
N ALA A 136 7.97 6.16 -7.61
CA ALA A 136 7.59 4.81 -8.03
C ALA A 136 8.72 4.11 -8.78
N LEU A 137 9.36 4.81 -9.72
CA LEU A 137 10.50 4.29 -10.47
C LEU A 137 11.69 3.95 -9.57
N GLU A 138 11.99 4.79 -8.57
CA GLU A 138 13.05 4.56 -7.59
C GLU A 138 12.77 3.34 -6.69
N CYS A 139 11.52 3.16 -6.27
CA CYS A 139 11.08 1.94 -5.56
C CYS A 139 10.99 0.71 -6.48
N GLY A 140 11.00 0.90 -7.80
CA GLY A 140 10.74 -0.13 -8.80
C GLY A 140 9.28 -0.60 -8.85
N GLU A 141 8.35 0.20 -8.30
CA GLU A 141 6.90 -0.05 -8.30
C GLU A 141 6.21 0.79 -9.39
N PHE A 142 4.89 0.65 -9.51
CA PHE A 142 4.12 1.28 -10.58
C PHE A 142 3.41 2.55 -10.10
N ALA A 143 3.20 3.51 -11.01
CA ALA A 143 2.39 4.69 -10.76
C ALA A 143 1.42 4.98 -11.90
N HIS A 144 0.22 5.44 -11.54
CA HIS A 144 -0.77 5.98 -12.45
C HIS A 144 -1.19 7.38 -11.99
N THR A 145 -0.68 8.40 -12.68
CA THR A 145 -1.02 9.81 -12.37
C THR A 145 -1.86 10.51 -13.45
N ARG A 146 -1.96 9.86 -14.63
CA ARG A 146 -2.66 10.38 -15.80
C ARG A 146 -4.17 10.15 -15.66
N PHE A 147 -4.93 10.54 -16.69
CA PHE A 147 -6.38 10.34 -16.66
C PHE A 147 -6.73 8.86 -16.48
N TRP A 148 -7.52 8.55 -15.44
CA TRP A 148 -7.99 7.19 -15.19
C TRP A 148 -9.16 6.88 -16.10
N ARG A 149 -8.93 5.99 -17.07
CA ARG A 149 -9.99 5.47 -17.92
C ARG A 149 -10.80 4.45 -17.12
N GLY A 150 -12.11 4.64 -17.07
CA GLY A 150 -13.00 3.67 -16.41
C GLY A 150 -12.86 2.27 -17.03
N GLY A 151 -12.83 1.25 -16.18
CA GLY A 151 -12.74 -0.14 -16.61
C GLY A 151 -11.33 -0.71 -16.76
N ILE A 152 -10.29 0.01 -16.29
CA ILE A 152 -8.91 -0.55 -16.27
C ILE A 152 -8.83 -1.78 -15.38
N PHE A 153 -9.42 -1.75 -14.17
CA PHE A 153 -9.42 -2.92 -13.28
C PHE A 153 -10.54 -3.90 -13.61
N THR A 154 -11.77 -3.43 -13.77
CA THR A 154 -12.95 -4.31 -13.96
C THR A 154 -13.00 -4.99 -15.33
N ASN A 155 -12.33 -4.43 -16.35
CA ASN A 155 -12.29 -4.99 -17.70
C ASN A 155 -10.84 -5.14 -18.19
N ALA A 156 -9.92 -5.47 -17.28
CA ALA A 156 -8.49 -5.58 -17.54
C ALA A 156 -8.17 -6.49 -18.75
N ASN A 157 -8.79 -7.67 -18.83
CA ASN A 157 -8.56 -8.63 -19.91
C ASN A 157 -8.79 -8.04 -21.31
N LYS A 158 -9.81 -7.19 -21.48
CA LYS A 158 -10.07 -6.53 -22.78
C LYS A 158 -9.24 -5.26 -22.98
N GLN A 159 -8.92 -4.54 -21.90
CA GLN A 159 -8.11 -3.31 -21.99
C GLN A 159 -6.66 -3.62 -22.36
N PHE A 160 -6.09 -4.67 -21.76
CA PHE A 160 -4.71 -5.08 -21.99
C PHE A 160 -4.57 -6.13 -23.09
N GLY A 161 -5.65 -6.83 -23.46
CA GLY A 161 -5.65 -7.85 -24.50
C GLY A 161 -5.10 -9.21 -24.08
N GLU A 162 -4.62 -9.32 -22.83
CA GLU A 162 -4.02 -10.53 -22.25
C GLU A 162 -4.41 -10.66 -20.77
N ALA A 163 -4.20 -11.86 -20.21
CA ALA A 163 -4.35 -12.09 -18.79
C ALA A 163 -3.24 -11.33 -18.03
N THR A 164 -3.63 -10.33 -17.25
CA THR A 164 -2.71 -9.45 -16.53
C THR A 164 -2.85 -9.63 -15.02
N ARG A 165 -1.74 -9.59 -14.28
CA ARG A 165 -1.76 -9.52 -12.81
C ARG A 165 -2.16 -8.10 -12.40
N LEU A 166 -3.26 -7.99 -11.69
CA LEU A 166 -3.72 -6.74 -11.09
C LEU A 166 -2.86 -6.37 -9.87
N PRO A 167 -2.84 -5.09 -9.45
CA PRO A 167 -2.14 -4.71 -8.24
C PRO A 167 -2.80 -5.34 -7.01
N ASP A 168 -1.97 -5.74 -6.05
CA ASP A 168 -2.41 -6.29 -4.77
C ASP A 168 -2.70 -5.17 -3.76
N LEU A 169 -2.01 -4.03 -3.91
CA LEU A 169 -2.18 -2.84 -3.08
C LEU A 169 -2.18 -1.57 -3.92
N CYS A 170 -3.17 -0.71 -3.68
CA CYS A 170 -3.27 0.62 -4.29
C CYS A 170 -3.03 1.70 -3.23
N ILE A 171 -2.10 2.63 -3.49
CA ILE A 171 -1.83 3.76 -2.60
C ILE A 171 -2.30 5.07 -3.24
N PHE A 172 -3.24 5.76 -2.64
CA PHE A 172 -3.81 7.01 -3.10
C PHE A 172 -3.18 8.20 -2.36
N PHE A 173 -2.36 8.99 -3.05
CA PHE A 173 -1.89 10.27 -2.53
C PHE A 173 -2.96 11.38 -2.59
N ASN A 174 -3.91 11.24 -3.51
CA ASN A 174 -5.12 12.06 -3.57
C ASN A 174 -6.30 11.16 -3.93
N THR A 175 -7.33 11.17 -3.08
CA THR A 175 -8.55 10.37 -3.27
C THR A 175 -9.58 11.09 -4.14
N LEU A 176 -9.42 12.40 -4.36
CA LEU A 176 -10.26 13.20 -5.23
C LEU A 176 -9.64 13.39 -6.61
N ASN A 177 -10.48 13.69 -7.60
CA ASN A 177 -10.07 14.10 -8.93
C ASN A 177 -10.04 15.64 -9.05
N ASN A 178 -9.74 16.15 -10.25
CA ASN A 178 -9.69 17.59 -10.53
C ASN A 178 -11.05 18.31 -10.37
N ILE A 179 -12.16 17.56 -10.29
CA ILE A 179 -13.54 18.06 -10.15
C ILE A 179 -14.00 17.89 -8.68
N LEU A 180 -13.09 17.55 -7.76
CA LEU A 180 -13.40 17.31 -6.34
C LEU A 180 -14.40 16.17 -6.10
N LEU A 181 -14.45 15.21 -7.02
CA LEU A 181 -15.21 13.97 -6.86
C LEU A 181 -14.26 12.83 -6.52
N GLN A 182 -14.77 11.84 -5.78
CA GLN A 182 -14.03 10.63 -5.45
C GLN A 182 -13.48 9.96 -6.71
N HIS A 183 -12.20 9.62 -6.67
CA HIS A 183 -11.51 8.97 -7.77
C HIS A 183 -12.14 7.60 -8.06
N THR A 184 -12.48 7.35 -9.32
CA THR A 184 -13.18 6.11 -9.72
C THR A 184 -12.36 4.86 -9.45
N ALA A 185 -11.03 4.94 -9.45
CA ALA A 185 -10.17 3.82 -9.06
C ALA A 185 -10.36 3.36 -7.61
N VAL A 186 -10.81 4.21 -6.67
CA VAL A 186 -11.12 3.77 -5.30
C VAL A 186 -12.28 2.79 -5.32
N ARG A 187 -13.34 3.14 -6.06
CA ARG A 187 -14.51 2.28 -6.27
C ARG A 187 -14.15 1.00 -7.03
N ASP A 188 -13.33 1.12 -8.07
CA ASP A 188 -12.92 -0.04 -8.88
C ASP A 188 -12.02 -1.00 -8.07
N SER A 189 -11.14 -0.47 -7.21
CA SER A 189 -10.31 -1.28 -6.31
C SER A 189 -11.18 -2.06 -5.31
N ALA A 190 -12.15 -1.38 -4.69
CA ALA A 190 -13.09 -2.03 -3.77
C ALA A 190 -13.91 -3.15 -4.46
N LYS A 191 -14.33 -2.94 -5.71
CA LYS A 191 -15.05 -3.97 -6.49
C LYS A 191 -14.20 -5.19 -6.82
N MET A 192 -12.90 -4.99 -7.00
CA MET A 192 -11.95 -6.06 -7.31
C MET A 192 -11.30 -6.65 -6.05
N SER A 193 -11.76 -6.24 -4.86
CA SER A 193 -11.20 -6.65 -3.56
C SER A 193 -9.70 -6.36 -3.43
N ILE A 194 -9.22 -5.29 -4.04
CA ILE A 194 -7.84 -4.81 -3.92
C ILE A 194 -7.76 -3.90 -2.70
N ALA A 195 -6.78 -4.14 -1.83
CA ALA A 195 -6.58 -3.31 -0.64
C ALA A 195 -6.17 -1.89 -1.05
N THR A 196 -6.69 -0.89 -0.35
CA THR A 196 -6.42 0.51 -0.67
C THR A 196 -5.94 1.27 0.56
N ILE A 197 -4.81 1.94 0.43
CA ILE A 197 -4.31 2.90 1.42
C ILE A 197 -4.47 4.29 0.80
N GLY A 198 -4.95 5.26 1.54
CA GLY A 198 -5.17 6.60 0.99
C GLY A 198 -4.92 7.72 1.99
N ILE A 199 -4.32 8.80 1.52
CA ILE A 199 -4.28 10.06 2.26
C ILE A 199 -5.61 10.76 2.03
N VAL A 200 -6.41 10.85 3.09
CA VAL A 200 -7.71 11.51 3.09
C VAL A 200 -7.62 12.91 3.66
N ASP A 201 -8.34 13.83 3.05
CA ASP A 201 -8.55 15.18 3.56
C ASP A 201 -9.98 15.31 4.10
N SER A 202 -10.25 16.42 4.75
CA SER A 202 -11.48 16.83 5.42
C SER A 202 -12.71 16.89 4.51
N ASN A 203 -12.52 16.94 3.19
CA ASN A 203 -13.57 16.91 2.16
C ASN A 203 -13.66 15.55 1.43
N CYS A 204 -12.92 14.54 1.88
CA CYS A 204 -12.88 13.22 1.26
C CYS A 204 -13.84 12.25 1.98
N ASN A 205 -14.21 11.17 1.29
CA ASN A 205 -14.98 10.07 1.87
C ASN A 205 -14.03 8.92 2.25
N PRO A 206 -13.83 8.61 3.55
CA PRO A 206 -12.92 7.57 3.99
C PRO A 206 -13.50 6.14 3.88
N ASN A 207 -14.83 5.97 3.73
CA ASN A 207 -15.49 4.68 3.91
C ASN A 207 -15.08 3.56 2.92
N LEU A 208 -14.54 3.92 1.75
CA LEU A 208 -14.13 2.95 0.73
C LEU A 208 -12.62 2.66 0.77
N ILE A 209 -11.90 3.28 1.70
CA ILE A 209 -10.47 3.05 1.90
C ILE A 209 -10.33 2.01 3.00
N THR A 210 -9.37 1.11 2.84
CA THR A 210 -9.13 -0.04 3.74
C THR A 210 -8.35 0.42 4.96
#